data_AF-A0A1W9Z1Z9-F1
#
_entry.id   AF-A0A1W9Z1Z9-F1
#
_cell.length_a   1.000
_cell.length_b   1.000
_cell.length_c   1.000
_cell.angle_alpha   90.00
_cell.angle_beta   90.00
_cell.angle_gamma   90.00
#
_symmetry.space_group_name_H-M   'P 1'
#
loop_
_entity.id
_entity.type
_entity.pdbx_description
1 polymer ?
#
loop_
_entity_poly.entity_id
_entity_poly.type
_entity_poly.pdbx_seq_one_letter_code
_entity_poly.pdbx_strand_id
1 'polypeptide(L)'
;MTPRETTAGPITGPVRSSITVPPDTIVGLLGSADENLRALEKLLTADIHVRGNDITFSGEPADVALAERVVTELTAVISRGQPLTPDAIRHSVSMLTGGSEASPAEVLTLDILSRRGKTIRPKTLNQKRYVDAIDSHTIVFGIGPAGTGKTYLAMAKAVAALQAKEVNRIILTRPAVEAGERLGFLPGTLTEKIDPYLRPLYDALHDMMDPAAIPNLLAAGVIEVAPLAFMRGRSLNDAFIILDEAQNTTPEQMKMFLTRLGFGSKMVVTGDVTQVDLPGGSQSGLRAASDILARIDDIHFAELTSADVVRHRLVSEIVDAYSRHEAQPDLLNRAQRRSSGGRPNR
;
A
#
# COMPACT_ATOMS: atom_id res chain seq x y z
N MET A 1 -6.42 -51.29 43.39
CA MET A 1 -7.12 -50.03 43.12
C MET A 1 -6.13 -49.14 42.39
N THR A 2 -6.05 -49.27 41.07
CA THR A 2 -5.17 -48.46 40.21
C THR A 2 -5.92 -47.20 39.78
N PRO A 3 -5.29 -46.02 39.74
CA PRO A 3 -5.97 -44.79 39.31
C PRO A 3 -6.22 -44.85 37.81
N ARG A 4 -7.44 -44.54 37.38
CA ARG A 4 -7.73 -44.26 35.97
C ARG A 4 -7.11 -42.92 35.61
N GLU A 5 -6.01 -42.95 34.87
CA GLU A 5 -5.57 -41.79 34.07
C GLU A 5 -6.68 -41.46 33.07
N THR A 6 -7.23 -40.25 33.20
CA THR A 6 -8.16 -39.71 32.22
C THR A 6 -7.34 -38.99 31.16
N THR A 7 -6.95 -39.71 30.11
CA THR A 7 -6.42 -39.12 28.89
C THR A 7 -7.59 -38.51 28.12
N ALA A 8 -7.81 -37.20 28.28
CA ALA A 8 -8.62 -36.43 27.35
C ALA A 8 -7.89 -36.41 26.00
N GLY A 9 -8.33 -37.24 25.06
CA GLY A 9 -7.88 -37.16 23.66
C GLY A 9 -8.28 -35.80 23.05
N PRO A 10 -7.54 -35.29 22.05
CA PRO A 10 -7.93 -34.07 21.36
C PRO A 10 -9.33 -34.23 20.78
N ILE A 11 -10.17 -33.22 20.93
CA ILE A 11 -11.54 -33.18 20.40
C ILE A 11 -11.44 -33.10 18.87
N THR A 12 -11.32 -34.25 18.21
CA THR A 12 -11.24 -34.35 16.74
C THR A 12 -12.63 -34.62 16.19
N GLY A 13 -13.44 -33.57 16.14
CA GLY A 13 -14.75 -33.58 15.51
C GLY A 13 -15.17 -32.17 15.12
N PRO A 14 -16.06 -32.02 14.14
CA PRO A 14 -16.56 -30.72 13.74
C PRO A 14 -17.19 -30.03 14.94
N VAL A 15 -16.75 -28.80 15.20
CA VAL A 15 -17.30 -27.97 16.28
C VAL A 15 -18.31 -26.99 15.70
N ARG A 16 -19.19 -26.51 16.58
CA ARG A 16 -20.17 -25.47 16.26
C ARG A 16 -20.04 -24.34 17.26
N SER A 17 -19.91 -23.12 16.78
CA SER A 17 -19.92 -21.89 17.58
C SER A 17 -21.06 -20.97 17.10
N SER A 18 -21.53 -20.08 17.96
CA SER A 18 -22.52 -19.07 17.60
C SER A 18 -22.23 -17.77 18.31
N ILE A 19 -22.30 -16.67 17.57
CA ILE A 19 -22.20 -15.30 18.10
C ILE A 19 -23.45 -14.51 17.74
N THR A 20 -23.88 -13.66 18.66
CA THR A 20 -24.98 -12.72 18.46
C THR A 20 -24.38 -11.35 18.18
N VAL A 21 -24.62 -10.80 16.99
CA VAL A 21 -24.14 -9.45 16.63
C VAL A 21 -25.20 -8.39 16.99
N PRO A 22 -24.78 -7.13 17.23
CA PRO A 22 -25.71 -6.03 17.45
C PRO A 22 -26.69 -5.86 16.27
N PRO A 23 -28.01 -5.69 16.51
CA PRO A 23 -29.03 -5.63 15.45
C PRO A 23 -28.81 -4.51 14.43
N ASP A 24 -28.13 -3.44 14.81
CA ASP A 24 -27.77 -2.30 13.96
C ASP A 24 -26.58 -2.59 13.04
N THR A 25 -25.76 -3.60 13.34
CA THR A 25 -24.57 -3.95 12.54
C THR A 25 -24.83 -5.06 11.52
N ILE A 26 -25.84 -5.91 11.72
CA ILE A 26 -26.08 -7.10 10.89
C ILE A 26 -26.27 -6.74 9.41
N VAL A 27 -27.01 -5.69 9.09
CA VAL A 27 -27.27 -5.29 7.70
C VAL A 27 -25.97 -4.86 7.01
N GLY A 28 -25.12 -4.10 7.72
CA GLY A 28 -23.80 -3.70 7.21
C GLY A 28 -22.85 -4.90 7.04
N LEU A 29 -22.95 -5.89 7.93
CA LEU A 29 -22.14 -7.09 7.91
C LEU A 29 -22.49 -8.01 6.74
N LEU A 30 -23.78 -8.19 6.45
CA LEU A 30 -24.25 -9.00 5.31
C LEU A 30 -24.07 -8.29 3.97
N GLY A 31 -24.14 -6.95 3.96
CA GLY A 31 -24.02 -6.13 2.76
C GLY A 31 -25.25 -6.17 1.87
N SER A 32 -25.23 -5.38 0.79
CA SER A 32 -26.37 -5.34 -0.13
C SER A 32 -26.49 -6.66 -0.89
N ALA A 33 -27.69 -7.25 -0.91
CA ALA A 33 -27.95 -8.54 -1.55
C ALA A 33 -26.97 -9.66 -1.11
N ASP A 34 -26.56 -9.63 0.16
CA ASP A 34 -25.66 -10.57 0.82
C ASP A 34 -24.25 -10.64 0.21
N GLU A 35 -23.80 -9.57 -0.45
CA GLU A 35 -22.50 -9.55 -1.11
C GLU A 35 -21.31 -9.78 -0.16
N ASN A 36 -21.40 -9.29 1.07
CA ASN A 36 -20.37 -9.42 2.09
C ASN A 36 -20.40 -10.82 2.70
N LEU A 37 -21.59 -11.38 2.93
CA LEU A 37 -21.74 -12.78 3.38
C LEU A 37 -21.14 -13.74 2.34
N ARG A 38 -21.47 -13.58 1.05
CA ARG A 38 -20.88 -14.40 -0.03
C ARG A 38 -19.37 -14.23 -0.14
N ALA A 39 -18.85 -13.06 0.20
CA ALA A 39 -17.39 -12.85 0.26
C ALA A 39 -16.77 -13.64 1.42
N LEU A 40 -17.38 -13.62 2.60
CA LEU A 40 -16.94 -14.41 3.76
C LEU A 40 -16.97 -15.91 3.47
N GLU A 41 -18.08 -16.42 2.92
CA GLU A 41 -18.24 -17.85 2.56
C GLU A 41 -17.20 -18.33 1.54
N LYS A 42 -16.71 -17.44 0.67
CA LYS A 42 -15.66 -17.78 -0.31
C LYS A 42 -14.26 -17.81 0.29
N LEU A 43 -14.03 -17.06 1.36
CA LEU A 43 -12.70 -16.85 1.96
C LEU A 43 -12.46 -17.74 3.18
N LEU A 44 -13.52 -18.11 3.89
CA LEU A 44 -13.47 -18.91 5.09
C LEU A 44 -13.85 -20.35 4.79
N THR A 45 -13.15 -21.30 5.40
CA THR A 45 -13.42 -22.73 5.25
C THR A 45 -14.60 -23.19 6.10
N ALA A 46 -14.85 -22.52 7.24
CA ALA A 46 -16.00 -22.82 8.09
C ALA A 46 -17.32 -22.44 7.39
N ASP A 47 -18.33 -23.30 7.56
CA ASP A 47 -19.70 -23.00 7.12
C ASP A 47 -20.29 -21.89 7.97
N ILE A 48 -20.90 -20.90 7.32
CA ILE A 48 -21.50 -19.73 7.98
C ILE A 48 -23.01 -19.78 7.75
N HIS A 49 -23.79 -19.69 8.82
CA HIS A 49 -25.24 -19.61 8.75
C HIS A 49 -25.76 -18.43 9.56
N VAL A 50 -26.58 -17.59 8.93
CA VAL A 50 -27.12 -16.37 9.54
C VAL A 50 -28.63 -16.51 9.73
N ARG A 51 -29.11 -16.26 10.95
CA ARG A 51 -30.54 -16.23 11.26
C ARG A 51 -30.84 -15.07 12.21
N GLY A 52 -31.54 -14.05 11.71
CA GLY A 52 -31.73 -12.82 12.46
C GLY A 52 -30.38 -12.14 12.69
N ASN A 53 -30.00 -11.95 13.95
CA ASN A 53 -28.70 -11.42 14.36
C ASN A 53 -27.77 -12.49 14.96
N ASP A 54 -28.15 -13.76 14.90
CA ASP A 54 -27.31 -14.87 15.32
C ASP A 54 -26.56 -15.45 14.11
N ILE A 55 -25.24 -15.55 14.25
CA ILE A 55 -24.34 -16.13 13.25
C ILE A 55 -23.76 -17.41 13.83
N THR A 56 -24.02 -18.52 13.16
CA THR A 56 -23.50 -19.84 13.50
C THR A 56 -22.34 -20.19 12.58
N PHE A 57 -21.28 -20.76 13.15
CA PHE A 57 -20.14 -21.32 12.44
C PHE A 57 -20.05 -22.82 12.70
N SER A 58 -19.75 -23.61 11.67
CA SER A 58 -19.45 -25.04 11.82
C SER A 58 -18.28 -25.47 10.93
N GLY A 59 -17.44 -26.38 11.44
CA GLY A 59 -16.27 -26.87 10.73
C GLY A 59 -15.19 -27.37 11.69
N GLU A 60 -13.94 -27.41 11.22
CA GLU A 60 -12.80 -27.74 12.07
C GLU A 60 -12.56 -26.65 13.13
N PRO A 61 -12.04 -27.00 14.32
CA PRO A 61 -11.86 -26.05 15.42
C PRO A 61 -11.09 -24.77 15.06
N ALA A 62 -10.03 -24.90 14.26
CA ALA A 62 -9.22 -23.76 13.83
C ALA A 62 -9.98 -22.82 12.87
N ASP A 63 -10.75 -23.39 11.94
CA ASP A 63 -11.51 -22.62 10.95
C ASP A 63 -12.69 -21.89 11.59
N VAL A 64 -13.37 -22.54 12.54
CA VAL A 64 -14.45 -21.91 13.33
C VAL A 64 -13.91 -20.76 14.18
N ALA A 65 -12.77 -20.95 14.85
CA ALA A 65 -12.14 -19.88 15.64
C ALA A 65 -11.71 -18.68 14.76
N LEU A 66 -11.17 -18.94 13.57
CA LEU A 66 -10.82 -17.89 12.61
C LEU A 66 -12.07 -17.14 12.13
N ALA A 67 -13.13 -17.86 11.74
CA ALA A 67 -14.37 -17.26 11.26
C ALA A 67 -15.02 -16.38 12.34
N GLU A 68 -15.06 -16.85 13.58
CA GLU A 68 -15.56 -16.09 14.73
C GLU A 68 -14.75 -14.81 14.96
N ARG A 69 -13.42 -14.90 14.92
CA ARG A 69 -12.52 -13.74 15.06
C ARG A 69 -12.72 -12.73 13.93
N VAL A 70 -12.83 -13.20 12.68
CA VAL A 70 -13.09 -12.35 11.50
C VAL A 70 -14.40 -11.58 11.67
N VAL A 71 -15.50 -12.27 12.00
CA VAL A 71 -16.80 -11.62 12.13
C VAL A 71 -16.83 -10.64 13.31
N THR A 72 -16.15 -10.96 14.42
CA THR A 72 -16.01 -10.06 15.56
C THR A 72 -15.30 -8.75 15.16
N GLU A 73 -14.17 -8.85 14.45
CA GLU A 73 -13.41 -7.69 13.96
C GLU A 73 -14.19 -6.85 12.95
N LEU A 74 -14.88 -7.50 12.00
CA LEU A 74 -15.74 -6.83 11.03
C LEU A 74 -16.92 -6.10 11.69
N THR A 75 -17.50 -6.70 12.72
CA THR A 75 -18.56 -6.07 13.53
C THR A 75 -18.02 -4.82 14.23
N ALA A 76 -16.79 -4.86 14.75
CA ALA A 76 -16.14 -3.69 15.34
C ALA A 76 -15.86 -2.58 14.31
N VAL A 77 -15.49 -2.92 13.07
CA VAL A 77 -15.34 -1.95 11.96
C VAL A 77 -16.66 -1.21 11.70
N ILE A 78 -17.77 -1.93 11.57
CA ILE A 78 -19.10 -1.34 11.34
C ILE A 78 -19.54 -0.49 12.53
N SER A 79 -19.33 -0.98 13.75
CA SER A 79 -19.69 -0.28 14.99
C SER A 79 -18.97 1.07 15.12
N ARG A 80 -17.79 1.21 14.50
CA ARG A 80 -17.04 2.47 14.41
C ARG A 80 -17.48 3.34 13.22
N GLY A 81 -18.60 3.04 12.59
CA GLY A 81 -19.21 3.82 11.51
C GLY A 81 -18.60 3.59 10.13
N GLN A 82 -17.78 2.55 9.95
CA GLN A 82 -17.11 2.29 8.68
C GLN A 82 -17.88 1.26 7.84
N PRO A 83 -18.26 1.59 6.59
CA PRO A 83 -18.98 0.66 5.74
C PRO A 83 -18.07 -0.50 5.32
N LEU A 84 -18.60 -1.71 5.38
CA LEU A 84 -17.91 -2.90 4.88
C LEU A 84 -18.17 -3.10 3.39
N THR A 85 -17.11 -3.48 2.69
CA THR A 85 -17.15 -3.89 1.29
C THR A 85 -16.50 -5.27 1.15
N PRO A 86 -16.76 -6.00 0.05
CA PRO A 86 -16.08 -7.27 -0.20
C PRO A 86 -14.55 -7.16 -0.20
N ASP A 87 -14.01 -5.99 -0.54
CA ASP A 87 -12.57 -5.71 -0.52
C ASP A 87 -12.05 -5.59 0.91
N ALA A 88 -12.77 -4.85 1.77
CA ALA A 88 -12.44 -4.74 3.20
C ALA A 88 -12.46 -6.10 3.90
N ILE A 89 -13.38 -6.99 3.52
CA ILE A 89 -13.46 -8.36 4.03
C ILE A 89 -12.24 -9.17 3.61
N ARG A 90 -11.86 -9.14 2.32
CA ARG A 90 -10.65 -9.82 1.83
C ARG A 90 -9.40 -9.39 2.60
N HIS A 91 -9.24 -8.08 2.81
CA HIS A 91 -8.11 -7.56 3.58
C HIS A 91 -8.15 -7.98 5.05
N SER A 92 -9.33 -7.97 5.69
CA SER A 92 -9.50 -8.39 7.08
C SER A 92 -9.16 -9.87 7.29
N VAL A 93 -9.66 -10.74 6.42
CA VAL A 93 -9.31 -12.17 6.45
C VAL A 93 -7.82 -12.37 6.24
N SER A 94 -7.22 -11.71 5.25
CA SER A 94 -5.78 -11.81 4.98
C SER A 94 -4.91 -11.34 6.16
N MET A 95 -5.34 -10.32 6.90
CA MET A 95 -4.62 -9.84 8.09
C MET A 95 -4.65 -10.87 9.22
N LEU A 96 -5.79 -11.54 9.40
CA LEU A 96 -6.00 -12.51 10.49
C LEU A 96 -5.38 -13.88 10.21
N THR A 97 -5.28 -14.29 8.94
CA THR A 97 -4.61 -15.54 8.54
C THR A 97 -3.09 -15.42 8.49
N GLY A 98 -2.56 -14.21 8.31
CA GLY A 98 -1.11 -13.94 8.26
C GLY A 98 -0.36 -14.06 9.60
N GLY A 99 -1.01 -14.53 10.66
CA GLY A 99 -0.39 -14.75 11.98
C GLY A 99 -0.08 -13.47 12.77
N SER A 100 -0.67 -12.33 12.39
CA SER A 100 -0.51 -11.08 13.13
C SER A 100 -1.55 -10.97 14.26
N GLU A 101 -1.13 -10.42 15.41
CA GLU A 101 -2.05 -9.95 16.45
C GLU A 101 -2.81 -8.67 16.05
N ALA A 102 -2.53 -8.10 14.88
CA ALA A 102 -3.17 -6.87 14.42
C ALA A 102 -4.69 -7.02 14.26
N SER A 103 -5.41 -6.01 14.74
CA SER A 103 -6.86 -5.89 14.58
C SER A 103 -7.19 -5.21 13.24
N PRO A 104 -7.95 -5.86 12.34
CA PRO A 104 -8.54 -5.20 11.18
C PRO A 104 -9.32 -3.94 11.53
N ALA A 105 -10.00 -3.91 12.69
CA ALA A 105 -10.69 -2.70 13.14
C ALA A 105 -9.72 -1.53 13.35
N GLU A 106 -8.57 -1.75 13.98
CA GLU A 106 -7.55 -0.69 14.16
C GLU A 106 -6.96 -0.17 12.83
N VAL A 107 -6.80 -1.04 11.84
CA VAL A 107 -6.29 -0.65 10.51
C VAL A 107 -7.34 0.13 9.72
N LEU A 108 -8.54 -0.46 9.57
CA LEU A 108 -9.57 0.05 8.67
C LEU A 108 -10.33 1.26 9.21
N THR A 109 -10.11 1.62 10.47
CA THR A 109 -10.72 2.81 11.10
C THR A 109 -9.74 3.97 11.29
N LEU A 110 -8.48 3.80 10.89
CA LEU A 110 -7.47 4.87 10.95
C LEU A 110 -7.62 5.83 9.77
N ASP A 111 -8.47 6.84 9.92
CA ASP A 111 -8.69 7.87 8.90
C ASP A 111 -7.53 8.88 8.89
N ILE A 112 -6.87 9.01 7.73
CA ILE A 112 -5.80 10.01 7.54
C ILE A 112 -6.40 11.32 7.05
N LEU A 113 -7.23 11.24 6.01
CA LEU A 113 -7.90 12.39 5.40
C LEU A 113 -9.27 11.97 4.90
N SER A 114 -10.27 12.83 5.12
CA SER A 114 -11.62 12.66 4.57
C SER A 114 -12.00 13.88 3.74
N ARG A 115 -12.37 13.64 2.48
CA ARG A 115 -12.80 14.70 1.56
C ARG A 115 -13.88 14.22 0.61
N ARG A 116 -14.98 14.98 0.49
CA ARG A 116 -16.12 14.69 -0.41
C ARG A 116 -16.63 13.23 -0.32
N GLY A 117 -16.69 12.70 0.90
CA GLY A 117 -17.10 11.31 1.16
C GLY A 117 -16.07 10.23 0.80
N LYS A 118 -14.89 10.61 0.28
CA LYS A 118 -13.75 9.70 0.12
C LYS A 118 -12.81 9.85 1.30
N THR A 119 -12.50 8.72 1.94
CA THR A 119 -11.55 8.68 3.05
C THR A 119 -10.30 7.92 2.64
N ILE A 120 -9.15 8.54 2.86
CA ILE A 120 -7.83 7.95 2.63
C ILE A 120 -7.36 7.36 3.96
N ARG A 121 -7.04 6.07 3.93
CA ARG A 121 -6.64 5.27 5.09
C ARG A 121 -5.78 4.08 4.67
N PRO A 122 -4.98 3.49 5.57
CA PRO A 122 -4.36 2.21 5.30
C PRO A 122 -5.42 1.12 5.19
N LYS A 123 -5.17 0.16 4.30
CA LYS A 123 -6.05 -0.98 4.02
C LYS A 123 -5.39 -2.31 4.38
N THR A 124 -4.09 -2.31 4.61
CA THR A 124 -3.31 -3.45 5.06
C THR A 124 -2.50 -3.11 6.31
N LEU A 125 -2.04 -4.13 7.01
CA LEU A 125 -1.24 -3.95 8.20
C LEU A 125 0.09 -3.22 7.92
N ASN A 126 0.81 -3.57 6.86
CA ASN A 126 2.07 -2.89 6.56
C ASN A 126 1.84 -1.43 6.13
N GLN A 127 0.71 -1.13 5.46
CA GLN A 127 0.33 0.26 5.21
C GLN A 127 0.06 1.02 6.51
N LYS A 128 -0.58 0.41 7.51
CA LYS A 128 -0.76 1.03 8.83
C LYS A 128 0.59 1.28 9.49
N ARG A 129 1.45 0.25 9.57
CA ARG A 129 2.81 0.38 10.14
C ARG A 129 3.62 1.47 9.46
N TYR A 130 3.52 1.59 8.14
CA TYR A 130 4.15 2.65 7.38
C TYR A 130 3.62 4.04 7.77
N VAL A 131 2.30 4.20 7.89
CA VAL A 131 1.68 5.46 8.33
C VAL A 131 2.08 5.81 9.78
N ASP A 132 2.08 4.83 10.68
CA ASP A 132 2.51 5.02 12.07
C ASP A 132 4.01 5.39 12.16
N ALA A 133 4.85 4.81 11.29
CA ALA A 133 6.25 5.20 11.15
C ALA A 133 6.38 6.67 10.68
N ILE A 134 5.51 7.10 9.77
CA ILE A 134 5.38 8.51 9.36
C ILE A 134 4.91 9.41 10.51
N ASP A 135 4.40 8.91 11.62
CA ASP A 135 4.12 9.78 12.78
C ASP A 135 5.28 9.80 13.77
N SER A 136 6.02 8.70 13.87
CA SER A 136 6.99 8.48 14.95
C SER A 136 8.45 8.78 14.62
N HIS A 137 8.81 8.95 13.33
CA HIS A 137 10.22 9.10 12.91
C HIS A 137 10.41 10.31 12.01
N THR A 138 11.50 11.06 12.11
CA THR A 138 11.74 12.24 11.26
C THR A 138 11.93 11.87 9.78
N ILE A 139 12.62 10.77 9.47
CA ILE A 139 12.80 10.28 8.09
C ILE A 139 12.20 8.88 7.96
N VAL A 140 11.35 8.67 6.94
CA VAL A 140 10.78 7.36 6.63
C VAL A 140 11.03 6.98 5.18
N PHE A 141 11.56 5.79 4.96
CA PHE A 141 11.66 5.16 3.64
C PHE A 141 10.49 4.21 3.44
N GLY A 142 9.60 4.51 2.50
CA GLY A 142 8.54 3.61 2.06
C GLY A 142 8.97 2.85 0.82
N ILE A 143 9.42 1.61 0.99
CA ILE A 143 9.99 0.79 -0.09
C ILE A 143 8.98 -0.30 -0.45
N GLY A 144 8.68 -0.46 -1.74
CA GLY A 144 7.86 -1.59 -2.18
C GLY A 144 7.28 -1.42 -3.58
N PRO A 145 6.53 -2.42 -4.08
CA PRO A 145 5.99 -2.42 -5.43
C PRO A 145 5.07 -1.24 -5.77
N ALA A 146 4.84 -1.02 -7.07
CA ALA A 146 3.82 -0.08 -7.52
C ALA A 146 2.42 -0.48 -7.01
N GLY A 147 1.63 0.49 -6.55
CA GLY A 147 0.26 0.25 -6.08
C GLY A 147 0.11 -0.22 -4.62
N THR A 148 1.20 -0.27 -3.85
CA THR A 148 1.16 -0.51 -2.40
C THR A 148 0.72 0.70 -1.57
N GLY A 149 0.53 1.86 -2.21
CA GLY A 149 0.08 3.08 -1.56
C GLY A 149 1.18 3.93 -0.94
N LYS A 150 2.48 3.57 -1.07
CA LYS A 150 3.62 4.29 -0.47
C LYS A 150 3.59 5.82 -0.65
N THR A 151 3.50 6.29 -1.89
CA THR A 151 3.49 7.72 -2.20
C THR A 151 2.16 8.36 -1.81
N TYR A 152 1.04 7.67 -2.10
CA TYR A 152 -0.30 8.18 -1.83
C TYR A 152 -0.58 8.39 -0.33
N LEU A 153 -0.20 7.44 0.51
CA LEU A 153 -0.35 7.54 1.97
C LEU A 153 0.60 8.59 2.56
N ALA A 154 1.83 8.70 2.05
CA ALA A 154 2.75 9.77 2.47
C ALA A 154 2.19 11.16 2.16
N MET A 155 1.66 11.35 0.96
CA MET A 155 1.03 12.61 0.57
C MET A 155 -0.21 12.92 1.41
N ALA A 156 -1.02 11.91 1.75
CA ALA A 156 -2.14 12.08 2.66
C ALA A 156 -1.68 12.57 4.04
N LYS A 157 -0.58 12.00 4.58
CA LYS A 157 0.01 12.48 5.84
C LYS A 157 0.59 13.89 5.73
N ALA A 158 1.22 14.24 4.60
CA ALA A 158 1.71 15.59 4.37
C ALA A 158 0.59 16.63 4.36
N VAL A 159 -0.51 16.34 3.67
CA VAL A 159 -1.69 17.21 3.60
C VAL A 159 -2.37 17.30 4.97
N ALA A 160 -2.47 16.19 5.72
CA ALA A 160 -3.00 16.21 7.09
C ALA A 160 -2.14 17.09 8.02
N ALA A 161 -0.82 16.95 7.98
CA ALA A 161 0.11 17.76 8.77
C ALA A 161 0.01 19.26 8.42
N LEU A 162 -0.15 19.60 7.13
CA LEU A 162 -0.35 20.98 6.69
C LEU A 162 -1.69 21.55 7.21
N GLN A 163 -2.78 20.78 7.14
CA GLN A 163 -4.09 21.20 7.65
C GLN A 163 -4.10 21.36 9.17
N ALA A 164 -3.37 20.51 9.89
CA ALA A 164 -3.15 20.58 11.33
C ALA A 164 -2.17 21.70 11.75
N LYS A 165 -1.53 22.37 10.79
CA LYS A 165 -0.50 23.40 11.00
C LYS A 165 0.74 22.88 11.74
N GLU A 166 1.01 21.58 11.64
CA GLU A 166 2.26 20.98 12.14
C GLU A 166 3.45 21.36 11.27
N VAL A 167 3.20 21.58 9.98
CA VAL A 167 4.14 22.11 9.00
C VAL A 167 3.53 23.29 8.27
N ASN A 168 4.38 24.18 7.77
CA ASN A 168 3.96 25.36 7.02
C ASN A 168 3.92 25.14 5.50
N ARG A 169 4.58 24.08 5.01
CA ARG A 169 4.68 23.78 3.58
C ARG A 169 4.85 22.30 3.28
N ILE A 170 4.43 21.90 2.08
CA ILE A 170 4.65 20.58 1.50
C ILE A 170 5.58 20.72 0.29
N ILE A 171 6.62 19.90 0.21
CA ILE A 171 7.54 19.85 -0.93
C ILE A 171 7.50 18.45 -1.51
N LEU A 172 6.97 18.31 -2.72
CA LEU A 172 6.92 17.06 -3.47
C LEU A 172 7.99 17.11 -4.55
N THR A 173 8.86 16.11 -4.56
CA THR A 173 9.95 16.05 -5.52
C THR A 173 10.15 14.67 -6.10
N ARG A 174 10.64 14.62 -7.33
CA ARG A 174 10.92 13.40 -8.08
C ARG A 174 12.23 13.59 -8.86
N PRO A 175 13.11 12.58 -8.96
CA PRO A 175 14.27 12.67 -9.84
C PRO A 175 13.81 12.75 -11.29
N ALA A 176 14.50 13.55 -12.10
CA ALA A 176 14.31 13.52 -13.54
C ALA A 176 15.04 12.29 -14.08
N VAL A 177 14.30 11.38 -14.70
CA VAL A 177 14.82 10.13 -15.27
C VAL A 177 14.33 10.04 -16.69
N GLU A 178 15.25 9.81 -17.62
CA GLU A 178 14.91 9.66 -19.03
C GLU A 178 14.29 8.28 -19.26
N ALA A 179 12.99 8.14 -19.00
CA ALA A 179 12.26 6.92 -19.32
C ALA A 179 11.99 6.88 -20.84
N GLY A 180 12.88 6.23 -21.59
CA GLY A 180 12.69 5.91 -23.01
C GLY A 180 13.16 6.99 -23.99
N GLU A 181 12.58 8.19 -23.96
CA GLU A 181 12.97 9.31 -24.84
C GLU A 181 13.90 10.28 -24.09
N ARG A 182 15.05 10.64 -24.69
CA ARG A 182 15.96 11.63 -24.06
C ARG A 182 15.17 12.93 -23.85
N LEU A 183 15.27 13.53 -22.67
CA LEU A 183 14.56 14.77 -22.30
C LEU A 183 14.80 15.91 -23.32
N GLY A 184 15.92 15.82 -24.05
CA GLY A 184 16.27 16.69 -25.17
C GLY A 184 15.29 16.71 -26.34
N PHE A 185 14.47 15.67 -26.59
CA PHE A 185 13.65 15.56 -27.82
C PHE A 185 12.21 16.07 -27.71
N LEU A 186 11.67 16.25 -26.51
CA LEU A 186 10.35 16.87 -26.35
C LEU A 186 10.42 18.36 -26.76
N PRO A 187 9.56 18.87 -27.66
CA PRO A 187 9.50 20.31 -27.96
C PRO A 187 8.94 21.08 -26.74
N GLY A 188 9.41 22.31 -26.52
CA GLY A 188 8.93 23.18 -25.44
C GLY A 188 10.01 23.64 -24.45
N THR A 189 9.58 24.42 -23.45
CA THR A 189 10.40 24.92 -22.34
C THR A 189 10.84 23.77 -21.41
N LEU A 190 11.91 23.96 -20.62
CA LEU A 190 12.37 22.95 -19.66
C LEU A 190 11.27 22.50 -18.70
N THR A 191 10.38 23.42 -18.30
CA THR A 191 9.22 23.14 -17.46
C THR A 191 8.23 22.21 -18.16
N GLU A 192 7.84 22.51 -19.40
CA GLU A 192 6.91 21.68 -20.20
C GLU A 192 7.43 20.25 -20.43
N LYS A 193 8.76 20.07 -20.46
CA LYS A 193 9.38 18.75 -20.59
C LYS A 193 9.35 17.92 -19.31
N ILE A 194 9.35 18.56 -18.15
CA ILE A 194 9.40 17.88 -16.84
C ILE A 194 7.98 17.66 -16.28
N ASP A 195 7.04 18.51 -16.66
CA ASP A 195 5.65 18.48 -16.19
C ASP A 195 4.96 17.09 -16.29
N PRO A 196 5.14 16.30 -17.37
CA PRO A 196 4.56 14.96 -17.46
C PRO A 196 5.01 14.01 -16.34
N TYR A 197 6.26 14.14 -15.86
CA TYR A 197 6.82 13.30 -14.80
C TYR A 197 6.29 13.69 -13.42
N LEU A 198 5.87 14.94 -13.24
CA LEU A 198 5.32 15.46 -11.99
C LEU A 198 3.78 15.33 -11.93
N ARG A 199 3.11 15.13 -13.07
CA ARG A 199 1.65 15.01 -13.17
C ARG A 199 1.01 14.04 -12.17
N PRO A 200 1.54 12.83 -11.91
CA PRO A 200 0.96 11.93 -10.91
C PRO A 200 0.88 12.53 -9.50
N LEU A 201 1.81 13.42 -9.13
CA LEU A 201 1.79 14.12 -7.85
C LEU A 201 0.69 15.19 -7.82
N TYR A 202 0.47 15.91 -8.94
CA TYR A 202 -0.65 16.85 -9.04
C TYR A 202 -2.01 16.13 -8.97
N ASP A 203 -2.16 15.00 -9.67
CA ASP A 203 -3.38 14.20 -9.66
C ASP A 203 -3.71 13.72 -8.24
N ALA A 204 -2.71 13.24 -7.49
CA ALA A 204 -2.89 12.82 -6.10
C ALA A 204 -3.30 13.98 -5.17
N LEU A 205 -2.79 15.21 -5.39
CA LEU A 205 -3.23 16.39 -4.64
C LEU A 205 -4.71 16.72 -4.89
N HIS A 206 -5.20 16.56 -6.13
CA HIS A 206 -6.60 16.80 -6.47
C HIS A 206 -7.59 15.86 -5.77
N ASP A 207 -7.14 14.65 -5.46
CA ASP A 207 -7.90 13.71 -4.63
C ASP A 207 -8.00 14.17 -3.16
N MET A 208 -6.90 14.74 -2.64
CA MET A 208 -6.74 15.06 -1.21
C MET A 208 -7.24 16.45 -0.82
N MET A 209 -7.18 17.42 -1.74
CA MET A 209 -7.43 18.83 -1.47
C MET A 209 -8.43 19.43 -2.43
N ASP A 210 -8.96 20.61 -2.10
CA ASP A 210 -9.88 21.28 -3.01
C ASP A 210 -9.21 21.76 -4.30
N PRO A 211 -9.64 21.32 -5.51
CA PRO A 211 -9.03 21.73 -6.76
C PRO A 211 -8.95 23.24 -6.94
N ALA A 212 -9.91 23.99 -6.39
CA ALA A 212 -9.90 25.45 -6.45
C ALA A 212 -8.81 26.08 -5.54
N ALA A 213 -8.41 25.40 -4.47
CA ALA A 213 -7.39 25.88 -3.53
C ALA A 213 -5.97 25.58 -3.99
N ILE A 214 -5.76 24.47 -4.72
CA ILE A 214 -4.42 24.00 -5.14
C ILE A 214 -3.62 25.07 -5.90
N PRO A 215 -4.16 25.77 -6.93
CA PRO A 215 -3.43 26.82 -7.64
C PRO A 215 -2.92 27.94 -6.72
N ASN A 216 -3.72 28.35 -5.74
CA ASN A 216 -3.33 29.39 -4.79
C ASN A 216 -2.22 28.92 -3.85
N LEU A 217 -2.29 27.67 -3.39
CA LEU A 217 -1.26 27.07 -2.52
C LEU A 217 0.07 26.88 -3.26
N LEU A 218 0.01 26.50 -4.54
CA LEU A 218 1.18 26.42 -5.42
C LEU A 218 1.80 27.81 -5.64
N ALA A 219 0.97 28.81 -6.01
CA ALA A 219 1.44 30.17 -6.25
C ALA A 219 2.03 30.83 -5.00
N ALA A 220 1.50 30.52 -3.82
CA ALA A 220 2.02 30.99 -2.53
C ALA A 220 3.27 30.23 -2.05
N GLY A 221 3.66 29.14 -2.73
CA GLY A 221 4.78 28.29 -2.30
C GLY A 221 4.51 27.47 -1.04
N VAL A 222 3.24 27.35 -0.62
CA VAL A 222 2.81 26.48 0.49
C VAL A 222 2.89 25.02 0.04
N ILE A 223 2.55 24.75 -1.21
CA ILE A 223 2.82 23.46 -1.85
C ILE A 223 3.82 23.72 -2.97
N GLU A 224 4.88 22.94 -3.03
CA GLU A 224 5.87 22.99 -4.09
C GLU A 224 5.96 21.60 -4.74
N VAL A 225 5.82 21.54 -6.06
CA VAL A 225 6.04 20.32 -6.84
C VAL A 225 7.19 20.61 -7.80
N ALA A 226 8.37 20.03 -7.55
CA ALA A 226 9.58 20.41 -8.26
C ALA A 226 10.55 19.24 -8.48
N PRO A 227 11.41 19.28 -9.51
CA PRO A 227 12.42 18.26 -9.75
C PRO A 227 13.47 18.22 -8.63
N LEU A 228 14.07 17.04 -8.37
CA LEU A 228 15.05 16.87 -7.28
C LEU A 228 16.23 17.86 -7.34
N ALA A 229 16.64 18.28 -8.53
CA ALA A 229 17.72 19.25 -8.72
C ALA A 229 17.48 20.59 -8.00
N PHE A 230 16.21 20.99 -7.81
CA PHE A 230 15.82 22.24 -7.15
C PHE A 230 16.02 22.19 -5.63
N MET A 231 16.30 21.02 -5.06
CA MET A 231 16.58 20.86 -3.63
C MET A 231 18.00 21.28 -3.26
N ARG A 232 18.92 21.38 -4.25
CA ARG A 232 20.33 21.69 -4.00
C ARG A 232 20.49 23.06 -3.32
N GLY A 233 21.30 23.09 -2.27
CA GLY A 233 21.64 24.33 -1.55
C GLY A 233 20.54 24.87 -0.63
N ARG A 234 19.41 24.16 -0.49
CA ARG A 234 18.32 24.56 0.40
C ARG A 234 18.49 24.01 1.82
N SER A 235 17.86 24.66 2.78
CA SER A 235 17.53 24.10 4.08
C SER A 235 16.03 24.12 4.23
N LEU A 236 15.44 22.95 4.45
CA LEU A 236 14.01 22.74 4.39
C LEU A 236 13.45 22.68 5.81
N ASN A 237 13.22 23.84 6.44
CA ASN A 237 12.55 23.98 7.75
C ASN A 237 11.02 24.00 7.61
N ASP A 238 10.33 23.62 8.69
CA ASP A 238 8.88 23.62 8.88
C ASP A 238 8.11 23.02 7.70
N ALA A 239 8.60 21.91 7.16
CA ALA A 239 8.16 21.33 5.91
C ALA A 239 7.92 19.83 5.99
N PHE A 240 6.92 19.36 5.26
CA PHE A 240 6.78 17.94 4.94
C PHE A 240 7.29 17.70 3.52
N ILE A 241 8.39 16.96 3.39
CA ILE A 241 9.08 16.74 2.12
C ILE A 241 8.91 15.29 1.69
N ILE A 242 8.51 15.06 0.44
CA ILE A 242 8.37 13.74 -0.15
C ILE A 242 9.27 13.63 -1.39
N LEU A 243 10.19 12.67 -1.39
CA LEU A 243 10.95 12.26 -2.57
C LEU A 243 10.34 10.98 -3.14
N ASP A 244 9.66 11.09 -4.27
CA ASP A 244 9.06 9.97 -4.99
C ASP A 244 9.99 9.38 -6.06
N GLU A 245 9.76 8.12 -6.41
CA GLU A 245 10.65 7.31 -7.29
C GLU A 245 12.13 7.37 -6.92
N ALA A 246 12.42 7.30 -5.62
CA ALA A 246 13.75 7.43 -5.07
C ALA A 246 14.73 6.36 -5.60
N GLN A 247 14.24 5.23 -6.12
CA GLN A 247 15.09 4.22 -6.73
C GLN A 247 15.89 4.76 -7.92
N ASN A 248 15.41 5.83 -8.55
CA ASN A 248 16.05 6.48 -9.67
C ASN A 248 16.96 7.67 -9.27
N THR A 249 17.40 7.70 -8.01
CA THR A 249 18.45 8.62 -7.55
C THR A 249 19.80 7.93 -7.53
N THR A 250 20.90 8.69 -7.68
CA THR A 250 22.25 8.21 -7.34
C THR A 250 22.52 8.36 -5.84
N PRO A 251 23.53 7.67 -5.27
CA PRO A 251 23.91 7.85 -3.86
C PRO A 251 24.25 9.30 -3.50
N GLU A 252 24.87 10.05 -4.42
CA GLU A 252 25.19 11.47 -4.24
C GLU A 252 23.93 12.33 -4.19
N GLN A 253 22.95 12.04 -5.05
CA GLN A 253 21.66 12.74 -5.06
C GLN A 253 20.86 12.43 -3.79
N MET A 254 20.85 11.18 -3.34
CA MET A 254 20.20 10.78 -2.09
C MET A 254 20.83 11.48 -0.88
N LYS A 255 22.17 11.47 -0.79
CA LYS A 255 22.90 12.22 0.26
C LYS A 255 22.62 13.72 0.18
N MET A 256 22.61 14.28 -1.03
CA MET A 256 22.28 15.69 -1.23
C MET A 256 20.89 16.02 -0.69
N PHE A 257 19.89 15.20 -1.01
CA PHE A 257 18.50 15.35 -0.57
C PHE A 257 18.34 15.25 0.96
N LEU A 258 18.83 14.16 1.56
CA LEU A 258 18.66 13.90 2.99
C LEU A 258 19.33 14.99 3.84
N THR A 259 20.45 15.55 3.38
CA THR A 259 21.13 16.66 4.06
C THR A 259 20.44 18.02 3.89
N ARG A 260 19.28 18.09 3.21
CA ARG A 260 18.47 19.32 3.17
C ARG A 260 17.49 19.42 4.33
N LEU A 261 17.34 18.37 5.14
CA LEU A 261 16.45 18.35 6.30
C LEU A 261 16.75 19.53 7.23
N GLY A 262 15.72 20.32 7.53
CA GLY A 262 15.76 21.42 8.48
C GLY A 262 14.99 21.11 9.76
N PHE A 263 14.92 22.07 10.67
CA PHE A 263 14.15 21.97 11.90
C PHE A 263 12.64 21.98 11.63
N GLY A 264 11.87 21.29 12.47
CA GLY A 264 10.41 21.24 12.36
C GLY A 264 9.92 20.52 11.09
N SER A 265 10.79 19.73 10.45
CA SER A 265 10.50 19.11 9.16
C SER A 265 10.50 17.60 9.23
N LYS A 266 9.84 17.02 8.23
CA LYS A 266 9.71 15.58 8.07
C LYS A 266 10.00 15.17 6.64
N MET A 267 10.69 14.04 6.45
CA MET A 267 11.00 13.51 5.12
C MET A 267 10.41 12.12 4.94
N VAL A 268 9.76 11.90 3.80
CA VAL A 268 9.36 10.58 3.36
C VAL A 268 9.97 10.30 1.99
N VAL A 269 10.69 9.20 1.86
CA VAL A 269 11.36 8.77 0.63
C VAL A 269 10.66 7.52 0.14
N THR A 270 10.03 7.58 -1.03
CA THR A 270 9.26 6.46 -1.60
C THR A 270 9.92 5.91 -2.84
N GLY A 271 9.95 4.60 -2.98
CA GLY A 271 10.51 3.98 -4.18
C GLY A 271 10.29 2.48 -4.26
N ASP A 272 10.67 1.91 -5.40
CA ASP A 272 10.66 0.47 -5.65
C ASP A 272 12.06 0.03 -6.08
N VAL A 273 12.79 -0.66 -5.19
CA VAL A 273 14.15 -1.11 -5.48
C VAL A 273 14.22 -2.09 -6.67
N THR A 274 13.10 -2.65 -7.14
CA THR A 274 13.06 -3.55 -8.30
C THR A 274 12.94 -2.82 -9.64
N GLN A 275 12.54 -1.55 -9.66
CA GLN A 275 12.27 -0.74 -10.86
C GLN A 275 13.30 0.39 -11.04
N VAL A 276 14.59 0.03 -11.12
CA VAL A 276 15.68 1.02 -11.27
C VAL A 276 15.89 1.34 -12.76
N ASP A 277 15.63 2.58 -13.13
CA ASP A 277 15.75 3.12 -14.50
C ASP A 277 17.04 3.93 -14.72
N LEU A 278 18.05 3.76 -13.84
CA LEU A 278 19.30 4.50 -13.94
C LEU A 278 20.15 4.05 -15.15
N PRO A 279 20.73 5.00 -15.90
CA PRO A 279 21.59 4.66 -17.03
C PRO A 279 22.84 3.89 -16.57
N GLY A 280 23.25 2.93 -17.40
CA GLY A 280 24.47 2.15 -17.19
C GLY A 280 24.42 1.19 -15.99
N GLY A 281 23.24 0.92 -15.42
CA GLY A 281 23.11 0.02 -14.26
C GLY A 281 23.77 0.56 -12.99
N SER A 282 23.89 1.89 -12.88
CA SER A 282 24.46 2.56 -11.72
C SER A 282 23.75 2.14 -10.43
N GLN A 283 24.49 2.10 -9.32
CA GLN A 283 23.89 1.76 -8.02
C GLN A 283 22.81 2.77 -7.64
N SER A 284 21.64 2.27 -7.27
CA SER A 284 20.54 3.10 -6.78
C SER A 284 20.89 3.74 -5.43
N GLY A 285 20.66 5.03 -5.31
CA GLY A 285 20.79 5.80 -4.07
C GLY A 285 19.84 5.33 -2.97
N LEU A 286 18.65 4.84 -3.34
CA LEU A 286 17.71 4.22 -2.40
C LEU A 286 18.32 2.96 -1.76
N ARG A 287 18.84 2.03 -2.59
CA ARG A 287 19.49 0.82 -2.08
C ARG A 287 20.69 1.16 -1.20
N ALA A 288 21.55 2.08 -1.65
CA ALA A 288 22.72 2.51 -0.87
C ALA A 288 22.31 3.14 0.48
N ALA A 289 21.26 3.97 0.50
CA ALA A 289 20.75 4.57 1.74
C ALA A 289 20.18 3.52 2.70
N SER A 290 19.47 2.51 2.20
CA SER A 290 19.00 1.38 3.01
C SER A 290 20.14 0.68 3.73
N ASP A 291 21.26 0.42 3.04
CA ASP A 291 22.42 -0.24 3.64
C ASP A 291 23.16 0.65 4.64
N ILE A 292 23.35 1.94 4.29
CA ILE A 292 24.18 2.87 5.06
C ILE A 292 23.46 3.41 6.30
N LEU A 293 22.15 3.65 6.22
CA LEU A 293 21.38 4.38 7.23
C LEU A 293 20.56 3.49 8.16
N ALA A 294 20.57 2.15 7.97
CA ALA A 294 19.75 1.19 8.71
C ALA A 294 19.87 1.26 10.25
N ARG A 295 20.96 1.84 10.78
CA ARG A 295 21.23 1.91 12.23
C ARG A 295 21.16 3.32 12.81
N ILE A 296 20.66 4.28 12.04
CA ILE A 296 20.51 5.65 12.52
C ILE A 296 19.14 5.78 13.17
N ASP A 297 19.14 6.19 14.44
CA ASP A 297 17.91 6.49 15.17
C ASP A 297 17.08 7.55 14.43
N ASP A 298 15.76 7.48 14.57
CA ASP A 298 14.82 8.43 13.94
C ASP A 298 14.75 8.35 12.39
N ILE A 299 15.39 7.32 11.80
CA ILE A 299 15.21 6.88 10.42
C ILE A 299 14.54 5.50 10.41
N HIS A 300 13.41 5.38 9.70
CA HIS A 300 12.67 4.12 9.58
C HIS A 300 12.61 3.61 8.14
N PHE A 301 12.73 2.30 7.96
CA PHE A 301 12.55 1.62 6.67
C PHE A 301 11.29 0.75 6.74
N ALA A 302 10.23 1.19 6.06
CA ALA A 302 8.97 0.48 5.94
C ALA A 302 8.93 -0.28 4.61
N GLU A 303 9.02 -1.60 4.70
CA GLU A 303 8.91 -2.51 3.55
C GLU A 303 7.44 -2.87 3.30
N LEU A 304 6.96 -2.53 2.12
CA LEU A 304 5.66 -2.89 1.58
C LEU A 304 5.84 -3.95 0.49
N THR A 305 4.91 -4.90 0.45
CA THR A 305 5.03 -6.09 -0.39
C THR A 305 3.92 -6.15 -1.43
N SER A 306 3.93 -7.18 -2.29
CA SER A 306 2.82 -7.43 -3.22
C SER A 306 1.48 -7.66 -2.50
N ALA A 307 1.50 -8.17 -1.25
CA ALA A 307 0.30 -8.33 -0.44
C ALA A 307 -0.34 -6.98 -0.03
N ASP A 308 0.42 -5.90 -0.10
CA ASP A 308 -0.02 -4.55 0.23
C ASP A 308 -0.60 -3.79 -0.98
N VAL A 309 -0.60 -4.42 -2.16
CA VAL A 309 -1.13 -3.82 -3.39
C VAL A 309 -2.65 -3.81 -3.33
N VAL A 310 -3.22 -2.60 -3.23
CA VAL A 310 -4.67 -2.44 -3.23
C VAL A 310 -5.11 -1.76 -4.51
N ARG A 311 -5.51 -2.59 -5.47
CA ARG A 311 -6.04 -2.16 -6.78
C ARG A 311 -7.44 -2.72 -6.95
N HIS A 312 -8.16 -2.13 -7.90
CA HIS A 312 -9.45 -2.65 -8.32
C HIS A 312 -9.32 -4.12 -8.77
N ARG A 313 -10.28 -4.99 -8.41
CA ARG A 313 -10.27 -6.43 -8.71
C ARG A 313 -9.90 -6.74 -10.17
N LEU A 314 -10.51 -6.03 -11.12
CA LEU A 314 -10.24 -6.22 -12.55
C LEU A 314 -8.78 -5.93 -12.92
N VAL A 315 -8.13 -4.95 -12.28
CA VAL A 315 -6.73 -4.65 -12.56
C VAL A 315 -5.85 -5.81 -12.10
N SER A 316 -6.12 -6.39 -10.93
CA SER A 316 -5.43 -7.60 -10.47
C SER A 316 -5.65 -8.77 -11.42
N GLU A 317 -6.89 -9.01 -11.85
CA GLU A 317 -7.22 -10.08 -12.82
C GLU A 317 -6.53 -9.90 -14.18
N ILE A 318 -6.41 -8.66 -14.65
CA ILE A 318 -5.66 -8.33 -15.87
C ILE A 318 -4.17 -8.63 -15.67
N VAL A 319 -3.57 -8.16 -14.58
CA VAL A 319 -2.15 -8.42 -14.28
C VAL A 319 -1.89 -9.93 -14.20
N ASP A 320 -2.73 -10.67 -13.47
CA ASP A 320 -2.61 -12.13 -13.34
C ASP A 320 -2.80 -12.86 -14.68
N ALA A 321 -3.65 -12.34 -15.58
CA ALA A 321 -3.81 -12.90 -16.92
C ALA A 321 -2.54 -12.71 -17.78
N TYR A 322 -1.94 -11.51 -17.73
CA TYR A 322 -0.68 -11.23 -18.44
C TYR A 322 0.49 -12.01 -17.85
N SER A 323 0.64 -12.05 -16.52
CA SER A 323 1.70 -12.83 -15.87
C SER A 323 1.61 -14.33 -16.18
N ARG A 324 0.39 -14.89 -16.28
CA ARG A 324 0.21 -16.29 -16.73
C ARG A 324 0.59 -16.52 -18.18
N HIS A 325 0.34 -15.55 -19.06
CA HIS A 325 0.75 -15.63 -20.46
C HIS A 325 2.28 -15.52 -20.60
N GLU A 326 2.91 -14.57 -19.92
CA GLU A 326 4.37 -14.39 -19.94
C GLU A 326 5.12 -15.56 -19.27
N ALA A 327 4.53 -16.17 -18.24
CA ALA A 327 5.06 -17.36 -17.59
C ALA A 327 4.90 -18.65 -18.42
N GLN A 328 4.11 -18.64 -19.51
CA GLN A 328 4.14 -19.72 -20.49
C GLN A 328 5.34 -19.50 -21.43
N PRO A 329 6.44 -20.27 -21.27
CA PRO A 329 7.54 -20.14 -22.20
C PRO A 329 7.05 -20.66 -23.55
N ASP A 330 7.22 -19.84 -24.58
CA ASP A 330 7.15 -20.06 -26.03
C ASP A 330 7.29 -21.54 -26.50
N LEU A 331 6.33 -22.41 -26.16
CA LEU A 331 6.28 -23.82 -26.58
C LEU A 331 6.05 -23.94 -28.09
N LEU A 332 5.57 -22.86 -28.72
CA LEU A 332 5.38 -22.73 -30.16
C LEU A 332 6.70 -22.61 -30.93
N ASN A 333 7.76 -22.06 -30.31
CA ASN A 333 9.04 -21.85 -30.97
C ASN A 333 9.93 -23.11 -31.07
N ARG A 334 9.68 -24.14 -30.24
CA ARG A 334 10.40 -25.43 -30.32
C ARG A 334 9.91 -26.34 -31.44
N ALA A 335 8.62 -26.26 -31.81
CA ALA A 335 8.07 -27.04 -32.91
C ALA A 335 8.58 -26.54 -34.27
N GLN A 336 8.68 -25.21 -34.46
CA GLN A 336 9.18 -24.61 -35.70
C GLN A 336 10.70 -24.79 -35.91
N ARG A 337 11.50 -24.85 -34.84
CA ARG A 337 12.94 -25.16 -34.94
C ARG A 337 13.25 -26.61 -35.29
N ARG A 338 12.31 -27.55 -35.09
CA ARG A 338 12.47 -28.96 -35.48
C ARG A 338 12.15 -29.22 -36.94
N SER A 339 11.36 -28.37 -37.60
CA SER A 339 11.03 -28.52 -39.02
C SER A 339 12.07 -27.94 -39.98
N SER A 340 12.99 -27.09 -39.51
CA SER A 340 14.02 -26.46 -40.36
C SER A 340 15.38 -27.18 -40.37
N GLY A 341 15.53 -28.31 -39.66
CA GLY A 341 16.79 -29.07 -39.52
C GLY A 341 16.90 -30.31 -40.42
N GLY A 342 16.35 -30.26 -41.64
CA GLY A 342 16.28 -31.41 -42.54
C GLY A 342 17.35 -31.43 -43.64
N ARG A 343 18.32 -32.36 -43.46
CA ARG A 343 19.27 -32.97 -44.43
C ARG A 343 20.66 -32.33 -44.65
N PRO A 344 21.74 -33.02 -44.24
CA PRO A 344 23.03 -32.94 -44.93
C PRO A 344 23.00 -33.86 -46.18
N ASN A 345 23.34 -33.29 -47.33
CA ASN A 345 23.59 -34.05 -48.56
C ASN A 345 24.85 -34.92 -48.38
N ARG A 346 24.76 -36.17 -48.83
CA ARG A 346 25.87 -37.09 -49.06
C ARG A 346 26.66 -36.70 -50.30
#